data_AF-A0A6V7VYS6-F1
#
_entry.id   AF-A0A6V7VYS6-F1
#
_cell.length_a   1.000
_cell.length_b   1.000
_cell.length_c   1.000
_cell.angle_alpha   90.00
_cell.angle_beta   90.00
_cell.angle_gamma   90.00
#
_symmetry.space_group_name_H-M   'P 1'
#
loop_
_entity.id
_entity.type
_entity.pdbx_description
1 polymer ?
#
loop_
_entity_poly.entity_id
_entity_poly.type
_entity_poly.pdbx_seq_one_letter_code
_entity_poly.pdbx_strand_id
1 'polypeptide(L)'
;MLPTKLSEMKFDELCNELVKEFSDHRSKLLKRFEALNVKCSALQDIVEFGNVVNAQCERAEMALSIEELKILIFISGMPSDATSVRQVAMKSVENKSEKGHTVTLKEVIEECRAYMANKSEALYLVKEKMSEVKKEEPEVNTVEKSEVLER
;
A
#
# COMPACT_ATOMS: atom_id res chain seq x y z
N MET A 1 23.72 -22.11 -9.46
CA MET A 1 24.94 -22.36 -8.67
C MET A 1 24.58 -23.24 -7.49
N LEU A 2 25.47 -24.12 -7.05
CA LEU A 2 25.26 -24.93 -5.84
C LEU A 2 25.59 -24.07 -4.59
N PRO A 3 24.85 -24.22 -3.48
CA PRO A 3 25.16 -23.51 -2.24
C PRO A 3 26.56 -23.87 -1.73
N THR A 4 27.36 -22.86 -1.39
CA THR A 4 28.67 -23.03 -0.73
C THR A 4 28.45 -23.50 0.71
N LYS A 5 29.28 -24.42 1.22
CA LYS A 5 29.19 -24.81 2.63
C LYS A 5 29.62 -23.65 3.52
N LEU A 6 28.93 -23.46 4.65
CA LEU A 6 29.27 -22.44 5.66
C LEU A 6 30.74 -22.50 6.11
N SER A 7 31.32 -23.71 6.19
CA SER A 7 32.73 -23.93 6.57
C SER A 7 33.74 -23.43 5.54
N GLU A 8 33.29 -23.07 4.33
CA GLU A 8 34.12 -22.66 3.20
C GLU A 8 33.99 -21.15 2.90
N MET A 9 33.10 -20.44 3.59
CA MET A 9 32.91 -19.00 3.42
C MET A 9 33.91 -18.20 4.26
N LYS A 10 34.41 -17.08 3.72
CA LYS A 10 35.14 -16.11 4.52
C LYS A 10 34.21 -15.39 5.48
N PHE A 11 34.76 -14.85 6.58
CA PHE A 11 33.98 -14.13 7.58
C PHE A 11 33.15 -12.99 6.97
N ASP A 12 33.74 -12.14 6.12
CA ASP A 12 33.01 -11.04 5.47
C ASP A 12 31.89 -11.52 4.53
N GLU A 13 32.14 -12.62 3.81
CA GLU A 13 31.13 -13.24 2.93
C GLU A 13 29.98 -13.81 3.76
N LEU A 14 30.29 -14.46 4.89
CA LEU A 14 29.30 -14.97 5.82
C LEU A 14 28.49 -13.82 6.44
N CYS A 15 29.14 -12.75 6.88
CA CYS A 15 28.46 -11.56 7.39
C CYS A 15 27.53 -10.95 6.33
N ASN A 16 27.96 -10.86 5.07
CA ASN A 16 27.13 -10.34 3.99
C ASN A 16 25.91 -11.24 3.71
N GLU A 17 26.08 -12.56 3.71
CA GLU A 17 24.97 -13.47 3.48
C GLU A 17 23.99 -13.46 4.66
N LEU A 18 24.49 -13.35 5.91
CA LEU A 18 23.65 -13.17 7.08
C LEU A 18 22.89 -11.85 7.05
N VAL A 19 23.55 -10.75 6.69
CA VAL A 19 22.89 -9.45 6.51
C VAL A 19 21.83 -9.57 5.44
N LYS A 20 22.14 -10.19 4.30
CA LYS A 20 21.17 -10.37 3.22
C LYS A 20 19.98 -11.24 3.62
N GLU A 21 20.17 -12.30 4.40
CA GLU A 21 19.09 -13.23 4.76
C GLU A 21 18.26 -12.74 5.95
N PHE A 22 18.88 -12.05 6.91
CA PHE A 22 18.23 -11.67 8.18
C PHE A 22 17.95 -10.17 8.32
N SER A 23 18.33 -9.34 7.34
CA SER A 23 17.99 -7.92 7.38
C SER A 23 16.51 -7.68 7.11
N ASP A 24 16.03 -6.58 7.68
CA ASP A 24 14.69 -6.07 7.39
C ASP A 24 14.62 -5.50 5.96
N HIS A 25 14.09 -6.32 5.04
CA HIS A 25 13.89 -6.01 3.62
C HIS A 25 12.83 -4.93 3.35
N ARG A 26 12.08 -4.49 4.37
CA ARG A 26 11.08 -3.44 4.19
C ARG A 26 11.74 -2.15 3.74
N SER A 27 11.00 -1.37 2.94
CA SER A 27 11.49 -0.08 2.47
C SER A 27 11.79 0.85 3.64
N LYS A 28 12.73 1.77 3.44
CA LYS A 28 13.05 2.81 4.42
C LYS A 28 11.81 3.63 4.78
N LEU A 29 10.96 3.92 3.79
CA LEU A 29 9.71 4.65 3.98
C LEU A 29 8.75 3.90 4.91
N LEU A 30 8.58 2.59 4.73
CA LEU A 30 7.70 1.78 5.57
C LEU A 30 8.19 1.75 7.02
N LYS A 31 9.50 1.57 7.25
CA LYS A 31 10.07 1.61 8.61
C LYS A 31 9.83 2.96 9.29
N ARG A 32 10.02 4.07 8.57
CA ARG A 32 9.78 5.44 9.07
C ARG A 32 8.31 5.69 9.37
N PHE A 33 7.42 5.21 8.49
CA PHE A 33 5.98 5.27 8.69
C PHE A 33 5.56 4.51 9.96
N GLU A 34 6.06 3.29 10.16
CA GLU A 34 5.78 2.51 11.37
C GLU A 34 6.30 3.20 12.63
N ALA A 35 7.53 3.73 12.60
CA ALA A 35 8.10 4.48 13.72
C ALA A 35 7.23 5.68 14.12
N LEU A 36 6.67 6.41 13.14
CA LEU A 36 5.77 7.55 13.40
C LEU A 36 4.41 7.13 13.98
N ASN A 37 4.00 5.87 13.79
CA ASN A 37 2.73 5.33 14.26
C ASN A 37 2.84 4.55 15.58
N VAL A 38 4.01 4.52 16.21
CA VAL A 38 4.21 3.93 17.54
C VAL A 38 3.38 4.69 18.56
N LYS A 39 2.60 3.96 19.37
CA LYS A 39 1.71 4.53 20.41
C LYS A 39 2.02 3.92 21.77
N CYS A 40 2.01 4.74 22.80
CA CYS A 40 2.11 4.28 24.18
C CYS A 40 0.80 3.57 24.54
N SER A 41 0.90 2.35 25.05
CA SER A 41 -0.29 1.68 25.60
C SER A 41 -0.64 2.21 26.99
N ALA A 42 -1.88 1.99 27.43
CA ALA A 42 -2.35 2.46 28.75
C ALA A 42 -1.63 1.81 29.95
N LEU A 43 -0.98 0.67 29.73
CA LEU A 43 -0.30 -0.10 30.79
C LEU A 43 1.23 -0.01 30.70
N GLN A 44 1.76 0.72 29.71
CA GLN A 44 3.19 0.77 29.47
C GLN A 44 3.85 1.84 30.33
N ASP A 45 5.02 1.52 30.88
CA ASP A 45 5.87 2.49 31.55
C ASP A 45 6.38 3.55 30.56
N ILE A 46 6.40 4.83 30.97
CA ILE A 46 6.74 5.95 30.08
C ILE A 46 8.22 5.91 29.68
N VAL A 47 9.12 5.48 30.57
CA VAL A 47 10.55 5.37 30.27
C VAL A 47 10.79 4.22 29.31
N GLU A 48 10.13 3.08 29.53
CA GLU A 48 10.13 1.96 28.59
C GLU A 48 9.62 2.39 27.21
N PHE A 49 8.50 3.12 27.16
CA PHE A 49 7.97 3.65 25.90
C PHE A 49 8.97 4.58 25.18
N GLY A 50 9.64 5.47 25.92
CA GLY A 50 10.69 6.34 25.37
C GLY A 50 11.83 5.54 24.73
N ASN A 51 12.28 4.45 25.37
CA ASN A 51 13.29 3.56 24.82
C ASN A 51 12.82 2.85 23.55
N VAL A 52 11.54 2.42 23.51
CA VAL A 52 10.94 1.83 22.31
C VAL A 52 10.91 2.85 21.16
N VAL A 53 10.49 4.09 21.41
CA VAL A 53 10.49 5.16 20.39
C VAL A 53 11.90 5.41 19.86
N ASN A 54 12.90 5.53 20.75
CA ASN A 54 14.29 5.74 20.33
C ASN A 54 14.81 4.60 19.43
N ALA A 55 14.63 3.34 19.86
CA ALA A 55 15.08 2.18 19.10
C ALA A 55 14.40 2.07 17.72
N GLN A 56 13.12 2.43 17.61
CA GLN A 56 12.41 2.44 16.33
C GLN A 56 12.91 3.56 15.42
N CYS A 57 13.18 4.75 15.96
CA CYS A 57 13.74 5.87 15.19
C CYS A 57 15.15 5.57 14.65
N GLU A 58 16.00 4.91 15.45
CA GLU A 58 17.33 4.45 15.02
C GLU A 58 17.22 3.41 13.90
N ARG A 59 16.39 2.37 14.10
CA ARG A 59 16.15 1.32 13.10
C ARG A 59 15.58 1.87 11.78
N ALA A 60 14.75 2.90 11.86
CA ALA A 60 14.14 3.54 10.71
C ALA A 60 15.03 4.61 10.04
N GLU A 61 16.21 4.90 10.60
CA GLU A 61 17.10 5.96 10.15
C GLU A 61 16.35 7.30 9.96
N MET A 62 15.77 7.80 11.06
CA MET A 62 14.90 8.99 11.12
C MET A 62 15.61 10.33 10.89
N ALA A 63 16.69 10.36 10.12
CA ALA A 63 17.25 11.58 9.55
C ALA A 63 16.43 11.96 8.30
N LEU A 64 15.46 12.86 8.48
CA LEU A 64 14.51 13.28 7.45
C LEU A 64 14.77 14.71 6.99
N SER A 65 14.63 14.94 5.69
CA SER A 65 14.39 16.27 5.15
C SER A 65 13.00 16.78 5.53
N ILE A 66 12.78 18.09 5.37
CA ILE A 66 11.48 18.72 5.63
C ILE A 66 10.37 18.10 4.75
N GLU A 67 10.66 17.79 3.48
CA GLU A 67 9.67 17.18 2.59
C GLU A 67 9.34 15.74 2.99
N GLU A 68 10.35 14.94 3.36
CA GLU A 68 10.11 13.57 3.86
C GLU A 68 9.25 13.58 5.13
N LEU A 69 9.49 14.50 6.06
CA LEU A 69 8.67 14.65 7.25
C LEU A 69 7.21 15.03 6.91
N LYS A 70 7.00 16.01 6.02
CA LYS A 70 5.66 16.41 5.55
C LYS A 70 4.91 15.23 4.94
N ILE A 71 5.58 14.44 4.11
CA ILE A 71 5.02 13.24 3.47
C ILE A 71 4.64 12.20 4.53
N LEU A 72 5.51 11.92 5.50
CA LEU A 72 5.23 10.95 6.56
C LEU A 72 4.04 11.38 7.44
N ILE A 73 3.96 12.67 7.79
CA ILE A 73 2.81 13.23 8.51
C ILE A 73 1.53 13.05 7.68
N PHE A 74 1.58 13.36 6.38
CA PHE A 74 0.43 13.22 5.49
C PHE A 74 -0.06 11.77 5.40
N ILE A 75 0.84 10.81 5.16
CA ILE A 75 0.50 9.38 5.05
C ILE A 75 -0.04 8.84 6.39
N SER A 76 0.56 9.25 7.52
CA SER A 76 0.15 8.80 8.86
C SER A 76 -1.16 9.44 9.33
N GLY A 77 -1.46 10.65 8.86
CA GLY A 77 -2.71 11.35 9.15
C GLY A 77 -3.92 10.82 8.38
N MET A 78 -3.74 9.92 7.41
CA MET A 78 -4.86 9.34 6.66
C MET A 78 -5.73 8.45 7.55
N PRO A 79 -7.07 8.48 7.39
CA PRO A 79 -7.95 7.59 8.13
C PRO A 79 -7.72 6.12 7.75
N SER A 80 -8.14 5.21 8.62
CA SER A 80 -7.89 3.76 8.48
C SER A 80 -8.56 3.12 7.26
N ASP A 81 -9.62 3.73 6.74
CA ASP A 81 -10.35 3.29 5.54
C ASP A 81 -9.70 3.79 4.23
N ALA A 82 -8.78 4.76 4.30
CA ALA A 82 -8.04 5.28 3.15
C ALA A 82 -6.84 4.41 2.72
N THR A 83 -6.83 3.10 3.04
CA THR A 83 -5.72 2.16 2.78
C THR A 83 -5.23 2.20 1.33
N SER A 84 -6.15 2.22 0.36
CA SER A 84 -5.80 2.25 -1.06
C SER A 84 -5.07 3.54 -1.48
N VAL A 85 -5.50 4.70 -0.97
CA VAL A 85 -4.85 5.99 -1.23
C VAL A 85 -3.48 6.04 -0.55
N ARG A 86 -3.38 5.52 0.67
CA ARG A 86 -2.12 5.40 1.42
C ARG A 86 -1.09 4.56 0.68
N GLN A 87 -1.50 3.42 0.14
CA GLN A 87 -0.63 2.56 -0.67
C GLN A 87 -0.13 3.27 -1.92
N VAL A 88 -0.97 4.07 -2.59
CA VAL A 88 -0.55 4.88 -3.74
C VAL A 88 0.47 5.93 -3.33
N ALA A 89 0.24 6.63 -2.23
CA ALA A 89 1.18 7.63 -1.72
C ALA A 89 2.56 7.00 -1.41
N MET A 90 2.57 5.87 -0.70
CA MET A 90 3.80 5.16 -0.35
C MET A 90 4.56 4.70 -1.60
N LYS A 91 3.86 4.06 -2.55
CA LYS A 91 4.47 3.61 -3.81
C LYS A 91 5.03 4.76 -4.64
N SER A 92 4.35 5.91 -4.70
CA SER A 92 4.83 7.09 -5.43
C SER A 92 6.17 7.57 -4.86
N VAL A 93 6.29 7.64 -3.54
CA VAL A 93 7.51 8.05 -2.85
C VAL A 93 8.63 7.04 -3.08
N GLU A 94 8.36 5.74 -2.91
CA GLU A 94 9.35 4.67 -3.13
C GLU A 94 9.90 4.70 -4.56
N ASN A 95 9.03 4.70 -5.57
CA ASN A 95 9.41 4.69 -6.99
C ASN A 95 10.25 5.90 -7.41
N LYS A 96 10.00 7.07 -6.83
CA LYS A 96 10.77 8.29 -7.14
C LYS A 96 12.07 8.36 -6.35
N SER A 97 12.07 7.90 -5.10
CA SER A 97 13.26 7.87 -4.25
C SER A 97 14.30 6.87 -4.77
N GLU A 98 13.87 5.72 -5.30
CA GLU A 98 14.76 4.74 -5.96
C GLU A 98 15.50 5.35 -7.18
N LYS A 99 14.91 6.36 -7.82
CA LYS A 99 15.50 7.09 -8.94
C LYS A 99 16.37 8.27 -8.48
N GLY A 100 16.62 8.42 -7.18
CA GLY A 100 17.40 9.52 -6.60
C GLY A 100 16.72 10.89 -6.67
N HIS A 101 15.42 10.94 -6.96
CA HIS A 101 14.68 12.20 -7.03
C HIS A 101 14.18 12.61 -5.65
N THR A 102 14.31 13.89 -5.32
CA THR A 102 13.64 14.46 -4.15
C THR A 102 12.15 14.53 -4.44
N VAL A 103 11.34 13.93 -3.56
CA VAL A 103 9.88 13.90 -3.68
C VAL A 103 9.29 14.97 -2.77
N THR A 104 8.40 15.79 -3.31
CA THR A 104 7.66 16.80 -2.54
C THR A 104 6.29 16.30 -2.12
N LEU A 105 5.76 16.82 -1.01
CA LEU A 105 4.38 16.48 -0.59
C LEU A 105 3.35 16.84 -1.66
N LYS A 106 3.57 17.93 -2.40
CA LYS A 106 2.68 18.40 -3.47
C LYS A 106 2.49 17.32 -4.54
N GLU A 107 3.59 16.73 -5.01
CA GLU A 107 3.53 15.65 -6.00
C GLU A 107 2.79 14.42 -5.47
N VAL A 108 3.00 14.06 -4.20
CA VAL A 108 2.29 12.92 -3.59
C VAL A 108 0.79 13.18 -3.54
N ILE A 109 0.37 14.40 -3.20
CA ILE A 109 -1.04 14.80 -3.19
C ILE A 109 -1.64 14.73 -4.60
N GLU A 110 -0.89 15.13 -5.62
CA GLU A 110 -1.32 15.06 -7.02
C GLU A 110 -1.53 13.63 -7.50
N GLU A 111 -0.64 12.70 -7.12
CA GLU A 111 -0.79 11.27 -7.38
C GLU A 111 -2.03 10.68 -6.67
N CYS A 112 -2.24 11.03 -5.40
CA CYS A 112 -3.43 10.63 -4.67
C CYS A 112 -4.71 11.17 -5.34
N ARG A 113 -4.70 12.43 -5.79
CA ARG A 113 -5.83 13.05 -6.50
C ARG A 113 -6.14 12.32 -7.80
N ALA A 114 -5.13 12.05 -8.61
CA ALA A 114 -5.28 11.33 -9.88
C ALA A 114 -5.87 9.91 -9.64
N TYR A 115 -5.36 9.20 -8.63
CA TYR A 115 -5.91 7.89 -8.25
C TYR A 115 -7.39 7.96 -7.86
N MET A 116 -7.78 8.95 -7.05
CA MET A 116 -9.16 9.12 -6.62
C MET A 116 -10.10 9.47 -7.79
N ALA A 117 -9.66 10.34 -8.71
CA ALA A 117 -10.41 10.68 -9.92
C ALA A 117 -10.67 9.43 -10.78
N ASN A 118 -9.61 8.68 -11.10
CA ASN A 118 -9.72 7.46 -11.91
C ASN A 118 -10.60 6.39 -11.26
N LYS A 119 -10.53 6.26 -9.93
CA LYS A 119 -11.40 5.34 -9.17
C LYS A 119 -12.88 5.75 -9.27
N SER A 120 -13.17 7.04 -9.23
CA SER A 120 -14.54 7.56 -9.36
C SER A 120 -15.11 7.36 -10.76
N GLU A 121 -14.31 7.57 -11.80
CA GLU A 121 -14.69 7.33 -13.20
C GLU A 121 -14.96 5.85 -13.46
N ALA A 122 -14.11 4.95 -12.96
CA ALA A 122 -14.32 3.50 -13.08
C ALA A 122 -15.64 3.04 -12.43
N LEU A 123 -15.99 3.60 -11.27
CA LEU A 123 -17.26 3.30 -10.60
C LEU A 123 -18.47 3.81 -11.39
N TYR A 124 -18.35 4.96 -12.04
CA TYR A 124 -19.39 5.53 -12.88
C TYR A 124 -19.68 4.63 -14.11
N LEU A 125 -18.62 4.20 -14.81
CA LEU A 125 -18.73 3.30 -15.97
C LEU A 125 -19.32 1.93 -15.62
N VAL A 126 -19.00 1.38 -14.44
CA VAL A 126 -19.60 0.12 -13.97
C VAL A 126 -21.09 0.27 -13.70
N LYS A 127 -21.51 1.41 -13.11
CA LYS A 127 -22.93 1.69 -12.88
C LYS A 127 -23.72 1.85 -14.18
N GLU A 128 -23.17 2.54 -15.17
CA GLU A 128 -23.81 2.69 -16.49
C GLU A 128 -23.99 1.32 -17.17
N LYS A 129 -22.95 0.48 -17.20
CA LYS A 129 -23.04 -0.88 -17.77
C LYS A 129 -24.08 -1.76 -17.06
N MET A 130 -24.21 -1.67 -15.74
CA MET A 130 -25.23 -2.40 -15.00
C MET A 130 -26.66 -1.89 -15.26
N SER A 131 -26.82 -0.61 -15.62
CA SER A 131 -28.11 -0.05 -16.01
C SER A 131 -28.51 -0.37 -17.46
N GLU A 132 -27.54 -0.58 -18.34
CA GLU A 132 -27.76 -1.05 -19.72
C GLU A 132 -28.16 -2.52 -19.76
N VAL A 133 -27.49 -3.39 -18.99
CA VAL A 133 -27.82 -4.84 -18.92
C VAL A 133 -29.21 -5.11 -18.32
N LYS A 134 -29.78 -4.19 -17.53
CA LYS A 134 -31.14 -4.32 -16.98
C LYS A 134 -32.25 -3.90 -17.95
N LYS A 135 -31.93 -3.39 -19.14
CA LYS A 135 -32.92 -2.94 -20.13
C LYS A 135 -33.22 -3.94 -21.25
N GLU A 136 -32.53 -5.08 -21.29
CA GLU A 136 -32.89 -6.19 -22.18
C GLU A 136 -33.80 -7.18 -21.43
N GLU A 137 -35.11 -6.90 -21.39
CA GLU A 137 -36.13 -7.92 -21.14
C GLU A 137 -36.29 -8.80 -22.39
N PRO A 138 -36.45 -10.13 -22.26
CA PRO A 138 -36.66 -10.99 -23.42
C PRO A 138 -38.08 -10.79 -23.98
N GLU A 139 -38.19 -10.47 -25.27
CA GLU A 139 -39.46 -10.51 -26.02
C GLU A 139 -40.09 -11.91 -25.92
N VAL A 140 -41.20 -12.02 -25.20
CA VAL A 140 -42.04 -13.22 -25.18
C VAL A 140 -42.79 -13.28 -26.52
N ASN A 141 -42.25 -14.04 -27.47
CA ASN A 141 -42.97 -14.42 -28.68
C ASN A 141 -44.04 -15.47 -28.33
N THR A 142 -45.29 -15.04 -28.21
CA THR A 142 -46.47 -15.90 -28.14
C THR A 142 -46.66 -16.60 -29.49
N VAL A 143 -46.50 -17.92 -29.53
CA VAL A 143 -46.95 -18.75 -30.65
C VAL A 143 -48.16 -19.55 -30.18
N GLU A 144 -49.33 -19.18 -30.71
CA GLU A 144 -50.55 -19.98 -30.71
C GLU A 144 -50.27 -21.35 -31.33
N LYS A 145 -50.67 -22.41 -30.65
CA LYS A 145 -50.97 -23.69 -31.29
C LYS A 145 -52.26 -24.26 -30.72
N SER A 146 -53.31 -24.06 -31.48
CA SER A 146 -54.53 -24.85 -31.49
C SER A 146 -54.18 -26.30 -31.84
N GLU A 147 -54.57 -27.25 -30.98
CA GLU A 147 -54.86 -28.61 -31.41
C GLU A 147 -56.13 -29.09 -30.71
N VAL A 148 -57.11 -29.33 -31.56
CA VAL A 148 -58.40 -29.99 -31.36
C VAL A 148 -58.16 -31.50 -31.24
N LEU A 149 -59.02 -32.18 -30.45
CA LEU A 149 -59.75 -33.44 -30.73
C LEU A 149 -59.84 -34.31 -29.46
N GLU A 150 -60.90 -34.18 -28.66
CA GLU A 150 -62.15 -34.98 -28.69
C GLU A 150 -62.02 -36.50 -28.48
N ARG A 151 -62.57 -36.92 -27.32
CA ARG A 151 -63.29 -38.17 -26.98
C ARG A 151 -62.56 -39.50 -26.98
#